data_AF-A0A9E7AUC6-F1
#
_entry.id   AF-A0A9E7AUC6-F1
#
_cell.length_a   1.000
_cell.length_b   1.000
_cell.length_c   1.000
_cell.angle_alpha   90.00
_cell.angle_beta   90.00
_cell.angle_gamma   90.00
#
_symmetry.space_group_name_H-M   'P 1'
#
loop_
_entity.id
_entity.type
_entity.pdbx_description
1 polymer ?
#
loop_
_entity_poly.entity_id
_entity_poly.type
_entity_poly.pdbx_seq_one_letter_code
_entity_poly.pdbx_strand_id
1 'polypeptide(L)'
;MIEKRPFYRVFTVTRQEAAVQQIEAAIAAFHAGLFAVTVTLAGAAEGMAPEKEVGLWANLRDNPNRPTPERKEWIRRLNETRDWLKHRGPAETRSLVAFEAGLSILRAMDKWEPWTAPMVEFKELWFSSPKLLRPEDYSPEQ
;
A
#
# COMPACT_ATOMS: atom_id res chain seq x y z
N MET A 1 20.61 -16.70 14.65
CA MET A 1 20.50 -15.68 13.60
C MET A 1 21.89 -15.09 13.41
N ILE A 2 22.48 -15.19 12.21
CA ILE A 2 23.80 -14.58 11.93
C ILE A 2 23.53 -13.23 11.27
N GLU A 3 24.03 -12.17 11.89
CA GLU A 3 23.91 -10.81 11.38
C GLU A 3 24.64 -10.69 10.03
N LYS A 4 23.89 -10.44 8.95
CA LYS A 4 24.48 -10.25 7.60
C LYS A 4 24.96 -8.82 7.35
N ARG A 5 24.53 -7.85 8.16
CA ARG A 5 24.92 -6.42 8.05
C ARG A 5 25.06 -5.82 9.44
N PRO A 6 26.21 -5.21 9.79
CA PRO A 6 26.43 -4.66 11.12
C PRO A 6 25.50 -3.50 11.46
N PHE A 7 24.90 -3.50 12.65
CA PHE A 7 24.00 -2.46 13.18
C PHE A 7 24.61 -1.05 13.28
N TYR A 8 25.94 -0.89 13.15
CA TYR A 8 26.66 0.38 13.33
C TYR A 8 27.03 1.10 12.02
N ARG A 9 26.52 0.65 10.86
CA ARG A 9 26.80 1.31 9.57
C ARG A 9 25.76 2.39 9.24
N VAL A 10 26.24 3.56 8.83
CA VAL A 10 25.42 4.62 8.23
C VAL A 10 25.25 4.33 6.74
N PHE A 11 24.01 4.37 6.26
CA PHE A 11 23.68 4.23 4.84
C PHE A 11 23.14 5.56 4.33
N THR A 12 23.81 6.13 3.34
CA THR A 12 23.27 7.24 2.56
C THR A 12 22.45 6.66 1.43
N VAL A 13 21.16 7.02 1.38
CA VAL A 13 20.24 6.63 0.31
C VAL A 13 19.50 7.86 -0.18
N THR A 14 19.21 7.89 -1.47
CA THR A 14 18.29 8.85 -2.06
C THR A 14 16.87 8.57 -1.60
N ARG A 15 15.99 9.56 -1.75
CA ARG A 15 14.56 9.39 -1.45
C ARG A 15 13.93 8.28 -2.30
N GLN A 16 14.33 8.16 -3.56
CA GLN A 16 13.86 7.11 -4.45
C GLN A 16 14.31 5.72 -3.98
N GLU A 17 15.59 5.54 -3.64
CA GLU A 17 16.08 4.26 -3.12
C GLU A 17 15.38 3.86 -1.82
N ALA A 18 15.14 4.83 -0.92
CA ALA A 18 14.39 4.58 0.31
C ALA A 18 12.92 4.20 0.04
N ALA A 19 12.26 4.83 -0.94
CA ALA A 19 10.90 4.47 -1.32
C ALA A 19 10.83 3.07 -1.96
N VAL A 20 11.77 2.74 -2.83
CA VAL A 20 11.90 1.40 -3.44
C VAL A 20 12.08 0.33 -2.36
N GLN A 21 12.96 0.55 -1.38
CA GLN A 21 13.14 -0.37 -0.26
C GLN A 21 11.85 -0.58 0.55
N GLN A 22 11.09 0.49 0.79
CA GLN A 22 9.80 0.39 1.49
C GLN A 22 8.75 -0.37 0.68
N ILE A 23 8.69 -0.19 -0.65
CA ILE A 23 7.76 -0.91 -1.53
C ILE A 23 8.11 -2.40 -1.56
N GLU A 24 9.38 -2.75 -1.75
CA GLU A 24 9.81 -4.15 -1.76
C GLU A 24 9.56 -4.84 -0.41
N ALA A 25 9.80 -4.14 0.70
CA ALA A 25 9.46 -4.62 2.03
C ALA A 25 7.93 -4.76 2.23
N ALA A 26 7.13 -3.86 1.66
CA ALA A 26 5.67 -3.94 1.69
C ALA A 26 5.15 -5.16 0.91
N ILE A 27 5.76 -5.47 -0.25
CA ILE A 27 5.47 -6.67 -1.05
C ILE A 27 5.82 -7.94 -0.26
N ALA A 28 7.01 -8.00 0.34
CA ALA A 28 7.40 -9.15 1.18
C ALA A 28 6.45 -9.35 2.37
N ALA A 29 6.07 -8.26 3.04
CA ALA A 29 5.09 -8.28 4.12
C ALA A 29 3.69 -8.74 3.64
N PHE A 30 3.30 -8.35 2.42
CA PHE A 30 2.01 -8.73 1.84
C PHE A 30 1.93 -10.24 1.64
N HIS A 31 2.97 -10.85 1.07
CA HIS A 31 3.05 -12.30 0.90
C HIS A 31 3.07 -13.07 2.23
N ALA A 32 3.50 -12.44 3.32
CA ALA A 32 3.47 -13.00 4.66
C ALA A 32 2.14 -12.73 5.42
N GLY A 33 1.14 -12.10 4.79
CA GLY A 33 -0.12 -11.73 5.45
C GLY A 33 -0.01 -10.57 6.46
N LEU A 34 1.14 -9.87 6.49
CA LEU A 34 1.40 -8.78 7.43
C LEU A 34 0.84 -7.44 6.90
N PHE A 35 -0.47 -7.38 6.70
CA PHE A 35 -1.12 -6.26 5.99
C PHE A 35 -0.98 -4.90 6.68
N ALA A 36 -0.89 -4.86 8.02
CA ALA A 36 -0.59 -3.62 8.74
C ALA A 36 0.77 -3.04 8.30
N VAL A 37 1.79 -3.88 8.23
CA VAL A 37 3.14 -3.50 7.79
C VAL A 37 3.13 -3.09 6.32
N THR A 38 2.43 -3.85 5.47
CA THR A 38 2.28 -3.52 4.05
C THR A 38 1.69 -2.13 3.84
N VAL A 39 0.55 -1.81 4.45
CA VAL A 39 -0.13 -0.53 4.26
C VAL A 39 0.72 0.62 4.80
N THR A 40 1.38 0.44 5.95
CA THR A 40 2.25 1.47 6.53
C THR A 40 3.43 1.79 5.61
N LEU A 41 4.17 0.78 5.14
CA LEU A 41 5.34 0.97 4.30
C LEU A 41 4.99 1.50 2.92
N ALA A 42 3.95 0.93 2.27
CA ALA A 42 3.49 1.41 0.98
C ALA A 42 2.98 2.86 1.06
N GLY A 43 2.20 3.19 2.10
CA GLY A 43 1.70 4.55 2.32
C GLY A 43 2.81 5.56 2.64
N ALA A 44 3.90 5.13 3.28
CA ALA A 44 5.08 5.97 3.47
C ALA A 44 5.80 6.22 2.14
N ALA A 45 6.04 5.19 1.33
CA ALA A 45 6.64 5.30 0.01
C ALA A 45 5.81 6.18 -0.95
N GLU A 46 4.48 6.02 -0.97
CA GLU A 46 3.57 6.87 -1.75
C GLU A 46 3.67 8.35 -1.36
N GLY A 47 3.81 8.63 -0.05
CA GLY A 47 3.92 9.98 0.49
C GLY A 47 5.28 10.65 0.27
N MET A 48 6.31 9.89 -0.09
CA MET A 48 7.65 10.43 -0.38
C MET A 48 7.75 11.07 -1.78
N ALA A 49 6.85 10.71 -2.70
CA ALA A 49 6.81 11.25 -4.05
C ALA A 49 5.81 12.41 -4.18
N PRO A 50 6.05 13.36 -5.11
CA PRO A 50 5.05 14.36 -5.48
C PRO A 50 3.76 13.70 -5.97
N GLU A 51 2.68 14.48 -6.05
CA GLU A 51 1.44 14.00 -6.65
C GLU A 51 1.63 13.79 -8.16
N LYS A 52 1.10 12.68 -8.69
CA LYS A 52 1.11 12.35 -10.12
C LYS A 52 -0.30 12.62 -10.65
N GLU A 53 -0.47 13.69 -11.41
CA GLU A 53 -1.80 14.18 -11.85
C GLU A 53 -2.57 13.14 -12.67
N VAL A 54 -1.87 12.31 -13.44
CA VAL A 54 -2.45 11.21 -14.26
C VAL A 54 -2.11 9.84 -13.67
N GLY A 55 -1.90 9.78 -12.35
CA GLY A 55 -1.56 8.57 -11.62
C GLY A 55 -2.77 7.79 -11.11
N LEU A 56 -2.52 6.59 -10.58
CA LEU A 56 -3.53 5.72 -9.99
C LEU A 56 -4.32 6.42 -8.88
N TRP A 57 -3.64 7.16 -7.99
CA TRP A 57 -4.30 7.91 -6.93
C TRP A 57 -5.28 8.95 -7.48
N ALA A 58 -4.87 9.74 -8.46
CA ALA A 58 -5.72 10.75 -9.08
C ALA A 58 -6.95 10.11 -9.74
N ASN A 59 -6.74 9.02 -10.49
CA ASN A 59 -7.81 8.25 -11.13
C ASN A 59 -8.81 7.67 -10.12
N LEU A 60 -8.35 7.16 -8.97
CA LEU A 60 -9.23 6.67 -7.91
C LEU A 60 -10.00 7.80 -7.23
N ARG A 61 -9.29 8.88 -6.85
CA ARG A 61 -9.83 10.05 -6.17
C ARG A 61 -10.91 10.77 -6.99
N ASP A 62 -10.66 10.91 -8.29
CA ASP A 62 -11.49 11.71 -9.19
C ASP A 62 -12.43 10.84 -10.05
N ASN A 63 -12.53 9.54 -9.76
CA ASN A 63 -13.45 8.63 -10.46
C ASN A 63 -14.89 9.17 -10.44
N PRO A 64 -15.52 9.42 -11.61
CA PRO A 64 -16.89 9.95 -11.68
C PRO A 64 -17.94 8.97 -11.15
N ASN A 65 -17.62 7.66 -11.12
CA ASN A 65 -18.48 6.60 -10.63
C ASN A 65 -18.20 6.24 -9.15
N ARG A 66 -17.52 7.12 -8.40
CA ARG A 66 -17.22 6.86 -6.99
C ARG A 66 -18.52 6.73 -6.15
N PRO A 67 -18.53 5.92 -5.08
CA PRO A 67 -19.75 5.63 -4.31
C PRO A 67 -20.33 6.82 -3.53
N THR A 68 -19.57 7.90 -3.35
CA THR A 68 -20.00 9.09 -2.62
C THR A 68 -19.69 10.35 -3.45
N PRO A 69 -20.66 11.27 -3.62
CA PRO A 69 -20.44 12.50 -4.34
C PRO A 69 -19.44 13.42 -3.63
N GLU A 70 -19.38 13.36 -2.29
CA GLU A 70 -18.49 14.19 -1.48
C GLU A 70 -17.04 13.73 -1.57
N ARG A 71 -16.18 14.58 -2.15
CA ARG A 71 -14.75 14.29 -2.36
C ARG A 71 -14.00 14.02 -1.05
N LYS A 72 -14.28 14.77 0.01
CA LYS A 72 -13.58 14.62 1.30
C LYS A 72 -13.87 13.27 1.94
N GLU A 73 -15.15 12.89 1.96
CA GLU A 73 -15.59 11.58 2.43
C GLU A 73 -15.00 10.45 1.57
N TRP A 74 -14.91 10.63 0.26
CA TRP A 74 -14.27 9.65 -0.61
C TRP A 74 -12.78 9.44 -0.30
N ILE A 75 -12.03 10.54 -0.16
CA ILE A 75 -10.61 10.50 0.20
C ILE A 75 -10.41 9.85 1.57
N ARG A 76 -11.32 10.10 2.52
CA ARG A 76 -11.31 9.46 3.84
C ARG A 76 -11.46 7.95 3.71
N ARG A 77 -12.41 7.46 2.89
CA ARG A 77 -12.59 6.02 2.64
C ARG A 77 -11.38 5.40 1.97
N LEU A 78 -10.82 6.03 0.95
CA LEU A 78 -9.63 5.54 0.24
C LEU A 78 -8.38 5.44 1.12
N ASN A 79 -8.32 6.18 2.22
CA ASN A 79 -7.19 6.18 3.15
C ASN A 79 -7.54 5.62 4.52
N GLU A 80 -8.73 5.03 4.69
CA GLU A 80 -9.28 4.69 6.00
C GLU A 80 -8.35 3.76 6.80
N THR A 81 -7.88 2.68 6.17
CA THR A 81 -6.96 1.72 6.81
C THR A 81 -5.62 2.35 7.17
N ARG A 82 -5.06 3.18 6.29
CA ARG A 82 -3.82 3.90 6.55
C ARG A 82 -3.99 4.88 7.72
N ASP A 83 -5.10 5.59 7.76
CA ASP A 83 -5.36 6.61 8.77
C ASP A 83 -5.68 5.96 10.13
N TRP A 84 -6.39 4.83 10.15
CA TRP A 84 -6.59 4.00 11.35
C TRP A 84 -5.26 3.50 11.94
N LEU A 85 -4.30 3.11 11.11
CA LEU A 85 -2.96 2.70 11.56
C LEU A 85 -2.12 3.86 12.11
N LYS A 86 -2.39 5.11 11.72
CA LYS A 86 -1.57 6.29 12.04
C LYS A 86 -2.13 7.16 13.16
N HIS A 87 -3.44 7.18 13.32
CA HIS A 87 -4.13 8.11 14.20
C HIS A 87 -4.94 7.35 15.24
N ARG A 88 -5.02 7.92 16.45
CA ARG A 88 -5.97 7.42 17.45
C ARG A 88 -7.38 7.68 16.96
N GLY A 89 -8.10 6.62 16.63
CA GLY A 89 -9.51 6.64 16.27
C GLY A 89 -10.37 6.01 17.37
N PRO A 90 -11.71 6.06 17.22
CA PRO A 90 -12.63 5.48 18.20
C PRO A 90 -12.70 3.95 18.14
N ALA A 91 -12.24 3.33 17.06
CA ALA A 91 -12.25 1.88 16.88
C ALA A 91 -10.90 1.27 17.26
N GLU A 92 -10.89 0.36 18.24
CA GLU A 92 -9.69 -0.34 18.73
C GLU A 92 -9.26 -1.50 17.83
N THR A 93 -10.18 -2.03 17.01
CA THR A 93 -9.91 -3.16 16.10
C THR A 93 -10.36 -2.85 14.68
N ARG A 94 -9.65 -3.43 13.71
CA ARG A 94 -9.99 -3.35 12.29
C ARG A 94 -9.56 -4.63 11.57
N SER A 95 -10.44 -5.18 10.75
CA SER A 95 -10.07 -6.24 9.80
C SER A 95 -9.27 -5.63 8.65
N LEU A 96 -8.08 -6.17 8.40
CA LEU A 96 -7.23 -5.76 7.30
C LEU A 96 -7.37 -6.79 6.18
N VAL A 97 -7.62 -6.32 4.96
CA VAL A 97 -7.86 -7.20 3.82
C VAL A 97 -6.79 -7.06 2.75
N ALA A 98 -6.53 -8.16 2.05
CA ALA A 98 -5.55 -8.22 0.98
C ALA A 98 -5.84 -7.18 -0.12
N PHE A 99 -7.11 -6.87 -0.36
CA PHE A 99 -7.48 -5.87 -1.38
C PHE A 99 -6.88 -4.48 -1.07
N GLU A 100 -7.07 -3.98 0.15
CA GLU A 100 -6.58 -2.67 0.57
C GLU A 100 -5.04 -2.62 0.64
N ALA A 101 -4.43 -3.70 1.14
CA ALA A 101 -2.98 -3.81 1.24
C ALA A 101 -2.32 -3.82 -0.14
N GLY A 102 -2.85 -4.59 -1.09
CA GLY A 102 -2.29 -4.62 -2.44
C GLY A 102 -2.56 -3.35 -3.23
N LEU A 103 -3.73 -2.72 -3.07
CA LEU A 103 -3.99 -1.41 -3.67
C LEU A 103 -3.03 -0.34 -3.15
N SER A 104 -2.66 -0.40 -1.87
CA SER A 104 -1.66 0.50 -1.28
C SER A 104 -0.28 0.32 -1.95
N ILE A 105 0.14 -0.92 -2.23
CA ILE A 105 1.38 -1.19 -2.97
C ILE A 105 1.31 -0.60 -4.38
N LEU A 106 0.23 -0.83 -5.13
CA LEU A 106 0.09 -0.32 -6.49
C LEU A 106 0.12 1.22 -6.55
N ARG A 107 -0.50 1.89 -5.57
CA ARG A 107 -0.46 3.35 -5.45
C ARG A 107 0.96 3.87 -5.23
N ALA A 108 1.75 3.17 -4.41
CA ALA A 108 3.15 3.50 -4.19
C ALA A 108 3.97 3.27 -5.47
N MET A 109 3.83 2.09 -6.10
CA MET A 109 4.54 1.73 -7.33
C MET A 109 4.29 2.73 -8.46
N ASP A 110 3.05 3.18 -8.67
CA ASP A 110 2.71 4.12 -9.75
C ASP A 110 3.50 5.44 -9.69
N LYS A 111 4.00 5.83 -8.51
CA LYS A 111 4.77 7.07 -8.33
C LYS A 111 6.29 6.90 -8.52
N TRP A 112 6.80 5.68 -8.60
CA TRP A 112 8.24 5.41 -8.60
C TRP A 112 8.64 4.53 -9.78
N GLU A 113 9.31 5.13 -10.76
CA GLU A 113 9.90 4.42 -11.89
C GLU A 113 11.44 4.52 -11.88
N PRO A 114 12.15 3.53 -12.42
CA PRO A 114 11.63 2.28 -13.00
C PRO A 114 11.19 1.27 -11.93
N TRP A 115 10.28 0.36 -12.30
CA TRP A 115 9.87 -0.75 -11.42
C TRP A 115 10.95 -1.81 -11.31
N THR A 116 11.16 -2.30 -10.09
CA THR A 116 12.07 -3.43 -9.83
C THR A 116 11.40 -4.76 -10.18
N ALA A 117 12.19 -5.83 -10.28
CA ALA A 117 11.64 -7.16 -10.58
C ALA A 117 10.54 -7.60 -9.59
N PRO A 118 10.68 -7.43 -8.25
CA PRO A 118 9.60 -7.72 -7.31
C PRO A 118 8.31 -6.93 -7.56
N MET A 119 8.43 -5.66 -7.99
CA MET A 119 7.26 -4.83 -8.31
C MET A 119 6.53 -5.34 -9.55
N VAL A 120 7.29 -5.72 -10.59
CA VAL A 120 6.72 -6.29 -11.83
C VAL A 120 6.01 -7.61 -11.51
N GLU A 121 6.65 -8.51 -10.78
CA GLU A 121 6.07 -9.79 -10.36
C GLU A 121 4.82 -9.59 -9.51
N PHE A 122 4.87 -8.68 -8.52
CA PHE A 122 3.70 -8.34 -7.71
C PHE A 122 2.54 -7.84 -8.57
N LYS A 123 2.80 -6.95 -9.54
CA LYS A 123 1.78 -6.47 -10.46
C LYS A 123 1.16 -7.62 -11.27
N GLU A 124 1.98 -8.49 -11.85
CA GLU A 124 1.50 -9.62 -12.65
C GLU A 124 0.66 -10.59 -11.81
N LEU A 125 1.13 -10.94 -10.61
CA LEU A 125 0.36 -11.74 -9.67
C LEU A 125 -0.95 -11.05 -9.27
N TRP A 126 -0.88 -9.74 -8.98
CA TRP A 126 -2.06 -8.96 -8.63
C TRP A 126 -3.09 -8.99 -9.75
N PHE A 127 -2.71 -8.77 -11.00
CA PHE A 127 -3.69 -8.77 -12.10
C PHE A 127 -4.16 -10.17 -12.53
N SER A 128 -3.39 -11.22 -12.24
CA SER A 128 -3.77 -12.61 -12.55
C SER A 128 -4.59 -13.29 -11.43
N SER A 129 -4.49 -12.81 -10.19
CA SER A 129 -5.20 -13.41 -9.06
C SER A 129 -6.67 -12.96 -9.00
N PRO A 130 -7.62 -13.84 -8.64
CA PRO A 130 -8.97 -13.43 -8.29
C PRO A 130 -8.92 -12.35 -7.21
N LYS A 131 -9.65 -11.27 -7.41
CA LYS A 131 -9.82 -10.25 -6.38
C LYS A 131 -11.00 -10.67 -5.53
N LEU A 132 -10.81 -10.65 -4.22
CA LEU A 132 -11.85 -10.83 -3.22
C LEU A 132 -12.81 -9.64 -3.27
N LEU A 133 -13.61 -9.56 -4.34
CA LEU A 133 -14.53 -8.46 -4.62
C LEU A 133 -15.93 -8.74 -4.09
N ARG A 134 -16.20 -9.95 -3.60
CA ARG A 134 -17.51 -10.35 -3.09
C ARG A 134 -17.53 -10.18 -1.57
N PRO A 135 -18.64 -9.74 -0.97
CA PRO A 135 -18.73 -9.55 0.48
C PRO A 135 -18.33 -10.77 1.31
N GLU A 136 -18.65 -11.99 0.83
CA GLU A 136 -18.28 -13.24 1.50
C GLU A 136 -16.77 -13.47 1.60
N ASP A 137 -15.99 -12.90 0.68
CA ASP A 137 -14.53 -12.99 0.66
C ASP A 137 -13.86 -12.15 1.77
N TYR A 138 -14.63 -11.30 2.47
CA TYR A 138 -14.17 -10.46 3.60
C TYR A 138 -14.43 -11.10 4.97
N SER A 139 -14.97 -12.32 4.99
CA SER A 139 -15.16 -13.07 6.24
C SER A 139 -13.80 -13.45 6.84
N PRO A 140 -13.56 -13.22 8.14
CA PRO A 140 -12.33 -13.70 8.79
C PRO A 140 -12.16 -15.21 8.59
N GLU A 141 -10.92 -15.66 8.41
CA GLU A 141 -10.61 -17.09 8.49
C GLU A 141 -11.03 -17.62 9.86
N GLN A 142 -11.74 -18.76 9.88
CA GLN A 142 -12.18 -19.44 11.10
C GLN A 142 -11.06 -20.26 11.72
#